data_AF-A0A931Z989-F1
#
_entry.id   AF-A0A931Z989-F1
#
_cell.length_a   1.000
_cell.length_b   1.000
_cell.length_c   1.000
_cell.angle_alpha   90.00
_cell.angle_beta   90.00
_cell.angle_gamma   90.00
#
_symmetry.space_group_name_H-M   'P 1'
#
loop_
_entity.id
_entity.type
_entity.pdbx_description
1 polymer ?
#
loop_
_entity_poly.entity_id
_entity_poly.type
_entity_poly.pdbx_seq_one_letter_code
_entity_poly.pdbx_strand_id
1 'polypeptide(L)'
;MAVSFESIQIGRNYTRPHLATIWGYSGYQALSRGLVTPANDNKILFFITRERRAGDTAYQNQFVDDVLRIDGPEDHFAEDRVLNSAKSGDEVHLFFRELHRDAFRYCGQMRLVDAQVYATKPSRFAFRRNSE
;
A
#
# COMPACT_ATOMS: atom_id res chain seq x y z
N MET A 1 -15.94 -7.70 4.40
CA MET A 1 -15.52 -7.25 5.74
C MET A 1 -15.00 -5.85 5.54
N ALA A 2 -15.62 -4.84 6.15
CA ALA A 2 -15.16 -3.46 6.01
C ALA A 2 -14.01 -3.21 7.00
N VAL A 3 -12.93 -2.58 6.54
CA VAL A 3 -11.80 -2.17 7.38
C VAL A 3 -11.98 -0.72 7.81
N SER A 4 -11.88 -0.47 9.11
CA SER A 4 -11.98 0.88 9.68
C SER A 4 -10.60 1.45 10.03
N PHE A 5 -10.42 2.74 9.82
CA PHE A 5 -9.20 3.48 10.18
C PHE A 5 -9.37 4.37 11.41
N GLU A 6 -10.52 4.31 12.10
CA GLU A 6 -10.82 5.14 13.27
C GLU A 6 -9.78 4.98 14.41
N SER A 7 -9.24 3.78 14.59
CA SER A 7 -8.20 3.49 15.59
C SER A 7 -6.77 3.48 15.02
N ILE A 8 -6.61 3.87 13.74
CA ILE A 8 -5.34 3.87 13.04
C ILE A 8 -4.85 5.30 12.85
N GLN A 9 -3.67 5.60 13.41
CA GLN A 9 -3.11 6.93 13.43
C GLN A 9 -1.94 7.05 12.47
N ILE A 10 -1.93 8.15 11.72
CA ILE A 10 -0.84 8.47 10.81
C ILE A 10 0.48 8.54 11.59
N GLY A 11 1.50 7.91 11.05
CA GLY A 11 2.84 7.89 11.62
C GLY A 11 3.08 6.82 12.69
N ARG A 12 2.03 6.11 13.16
CA ARG A 12 2.18 4.98 14.09
C ARG A 12 2.52 3.68 13.37
N ASN A 13 3.12 2.76 14.13
CA ASN A 13 3.55 1.45 13.67
C ASN A 13 2.52 0.37 13.98
N TYR A 14 2.27 -0.50 13.01
CA TYR A 14 1.31 -1.58 13.07
C TYR A 14 1.90 -2.85 12.47
N THR A 15 1.67 -3.98 13.13
CA THR A 15 1.98 -5.30 12.56
C THR A 15 0.74 -5.83 11.84
N ARG A 16 0.93 -6.71 10.84
CA ARG A 16 -0.21 -7.36 10.17
C ARG A 16 -1.11 -8.15 11.14
N PRO A 17 -0.58 -8.90 12.14
CA PRO A 17 -1.41 -9.50 13.18
C PRO A 17 -2.24 -8.48 13.96
N HIS A 18 -1.64 -7.35 14.35
CA HIS A 18 -2.36 -6.30 15.06
C HIS A 18 -3.49 -5.69 14.21
N LEU A 19 -3.22 -5.40 12.93
CA LEU A 19 -4.24 -4.90 12.00
C LEU A 19 -5.35 -5.92 11.77
N ALA A 20 -5.01 -7.21 11.64
CA ALA A 20 -5.99 -8.28 11.51
C ALA A 20 -6.94 -8.31 12.72
N THR A 21 -6.41 -8.15 13.94
CA THR A 21 -7.23 -8.06 15.16
C THR A 21 -8.14 -6.82 15.15
N ILE A 22 -7.60 -5.64 14.84
CA ILE A 22 -8.37 -4.39 14.80
C ILE A 22 -9.51 -4.47 13.77
N TRP A 23 -9.26 -5.07 12.61
CA TRP A 23 -10.22 -5.19 11.52
C TRP A 23 -11.09 -6.45 11.57
N GLY A 24 -10.97 -7.27 12.62
CA GLY A 24 -11.80 -8.47 12.81
C GLY A 24 -11.55 -9.60 11.82
N TYR A 25 -10.35 -9.69 11.23
CA TYR A 25 -9.96 -10.86 10.43
C TYR A 25 -9.68 -12.07 11.33
N SER A 26 -10.06 -13.27 10.88
CA SER A 26 -9.73 -14.52 11.58
C SER A 26 -8.22 -14.79 11.68
N GLY A 27 -7.40 -14.13 10.85
CA GLY A 27 -5.95 -14.22 10.88
C GLY A 27 -5.29 -13.25 9.89
N TYR A 28 -3.98 -13.05 10.04
CA TYR A 28 -3.22 -12.09 9.23
C TYR A 28 -2.96 -12.56 7.79
N GLN A 29 -3.29 -13.81 7.44
CA GLN A 29 -3.07 -14.38 6.11
C GLN A 29 -3.78 -13.55 5.03
N ALA A 30 -4.93 -12.96 5.34
CA ALA A 30 -5.66 -12.05 4.44
C ALA A 30 -4.89 -10.75 4.13
N LEU A 31 -3.93 -10.38 4.99
CA LEU A 31 -3.09 -9.19 4.86
C LEU A 31 -1.67 -9.52 4.37
N SER A 32 -1.41 -10.76 3.93
CA SER A 32 -0.06 -11.24 3.59
C SER A 32 0.53 -10.64 2.30
N ARG A 33 -0.33 -10.17 1.39
CA ARG A 33 0.08 -9.57 0.11
C ARG A 33 0.58 -8.13 0.27
N GLY A 34 1.38 -7.68 -0.69
CA GLY A 34 1.82 -6.28 -0.78
C GLY A 34 0.68 -5.33 -1.16
N LEU A 35 -0.34 -5.83 -1.85
CA LEU A 35 -1.58 -5.12 -2.19
C LEU A 35 -2.78 -5.96 -1.75
N VAL A 36 -3.68 -5.36 -0.98
CA VAL A 36 -4.86 -6.01 -0.43
C VAL A 36 -6.08 -5.14 -0.70
N THR A 37 -7.16 -5.77 -1.15
CA THR A 37 -8.45 -5.13 -1.43
C THR A 37 -9.53 -5.85 -0.61
N PRO A 38 -9.92 -5.33 0.57
CA PRO A 38 -10.95 -5.97 1.38
C PRO A 38 -12.26 -6.15 0.60
N ALA A 39 -12.91 -7.29 0.82
CA ALA A 39 -14.14 -7.63 0.11
C ALA A 39 -15.30 -6.72 0.56
N ASN A 40 -16.03 -6.18 -0.42
CA ASN A 40 -17.15 -5.25 -0.24
C ASN A 40 -16.76 -3.96 0.48
N ASP A 41 -15.55 -3.46 0.22
CA ASP A 41 -15.04 -2.22 0.79
C ASP A 41 -14.36 -1.39 -0.33
N ASN A 42 -14.33 -0.07 -0.19
CA ASN A 42 -13.67 0.86 -1.12
C ASN A 42 -12.17 1.06 -0.79
N LYS A 43 -11.62 0.34 0.19
CA LYS A 43 -10.22 0.49 0.60
C LYS A 43 -9.28 -0.34 -0.28
N ILE A 44 -8.13 0.24 -0.58
CA ILE A 44 -7.00 -0.40 -1.23
C ILE A 44 -5.80 -0.24 -0.29
N LEU A 45 -5.26 -1.34 0.22
CA LEU A 45 -4.21 -1.34 1.23
C LEU A 45 -2.88 -1.76 0.59
N PHE A 46 -1.90 -0.86 0.62
CA PHE A 46 -0.52 -1.16 0.23
C PHE A 46 0.34 -1.44 1.45
N PHE A 47 0.99 -2.61 1.49
CA PHE A 47 2.00 -3.01 2.47
C PHE A 47 3.36 -3.09 1.79
N ILE A 48 4.14 -2.03 1.94
CA ILE A 48 5.39 -1.81 1.20
C ILE A 48 6.59 -1.93 2.14
N THR A 49 7.59 -2.68 1.70
CA THR A 49 8.89 -2.79 2.36
C THR A 49 9.94 -2.13 1.46
N ARG A 50 10.84 -1.31 2.01
CA ARG A 50 11.85 -0.61 1.21
C ARG A 50 12.85 -1.52 0.49
N GLU A 51 13.02 -2.74 0.98
CA GLU A 51 14.19 -3.61 0.81
C GLU A 51 15.02 -3.42 -0.47
N ARG A 52 16.30 -3.07 -0.25
CA ARG A 52 17.35 -2.93 -1.25
C ARG A 52 17.76 -4.30 -1.79
N ARG A 53 17.38 -4.68 -3.01
CA ARG A 53 18.13 -5.72 -3.76
C ARG A 53 19.45 -5.13 -4.25
N ALA A 54 20.55 -5.84 -4.03
CA ALA A 54 21.86 -5.44 -4.53
C ALA A 54 21.90 -5.60 -6.06
N GLY A 55 22.03 -4.49 -6.80
CA GLY A 55 22.21 -4.49 -8.26
C GLY A 55 21.22 -3.67 -9.09
N ASP A 56 20.15 -3.11 -8.52
CA ASP A 56 19.11 -2.40 -9.30
C ASP A 56 19.36 -0.89 -9.47
N THR A 57 19.13 -0.40 -10.69
CA THR A 57 19.43 0.96 -11.15
C THR A 57 18.28 1.99 -11.04
N ALA A 58 17.13 1.68 -10.41
CA ALA A 58 16.06 2.58 -9.87
C ALA A 58 14.63 2.05 -10.14
N TYR A 59 13.59 2.21 -9.29
CA TYR A 59 13.40 2.88 -7.99
C TYR A 59 13.13 1.84 -6.90
N GLN A 60 13.63 2.06 -5.67
CA GLN A 60 13.20 1.29 -4.50
C GLN A 60 12.32 2.18 -3.64
N ASN A 61 11.08 1.77 -3.42
CA ASN A 61 10.06 2.37 -2.54
C ASN A 61 10.56 3.57 -1.71
N GLN A 62 10.47 4.79 -2.27
CA GLN A 62 11.09 6.00 -1.71
C GLN A 62 10.18 7.21 -1.84
N PHE A 63 10.15 8.03 -0.79
CA PHE A 63 9.60 9.37 -0.81
C PHE A 63 10.61 10.35 -1.45
N VAL A 64 10.19 11.02 -2.52
CA VAL A 64 10.90 12.11 -3.19
C VAL A 64 9.93 13.28 -3.30
N ASP A 65 10.24 14.42 -2.68
CA ASP A 65 9.41 15.64 -2.71
C ASP A 65 7.92 15.38 -2.42
N ASP A 66 7.64 14.72 -1.29
CA ASP A 66 6.30 14.28 -0.83
C ASP A 66 5.56 13.29 -1.75
N VAL A 67 6.23 12.79 -2.78
CA VAL A 67 5.74 11.74 -3.67
C VAL A 67 6.43 10.42 -3.34
N LEU A 68 5.67 9.45 -2.89
CA LEU A 68 6.14 8.08 -2.77
C LEU A 68 6.04 7.39 -4.12
N ARG A 69 7.16 6.85 -4.60
CA ARG A 69 7.19 5.96 -5.76
C ARG A 69 7.32 4.52 -5.27
N ILE A 70 6.42 3.65 -5.72
CA ILE A 70 6.43 2.22 -5.40
C ILE A 70 6.29 1.36 -6.64
N ASP A 71 6.78 0.14 -6.54
CA ASP A 71 6.42 -0.92 -7.47
C ASP A 71 5.11 -1.60 -7.04
N GLY A 72 4.32 -1.98 -8.03
CA GLY A 72 3.13 -2.80 -7.90
C GLY A 72 3.45 -4.25 -7.53
N PRO A 73 2.43 -5.09 -7.36
CA PRO A 73 2.63 -6.51 -7.12
C PRO A 73 3.15 -7.23 -8.37
N GLU A 74 3.98 -8.27 -8.19
CA GLU A 74 4.56 -9.05 -9.29
C GLU A 74 3.52 -9.77 -10.17
N ASP A 75 2.35 -10.09 -9.61
CA ASP A 75 1.25 -10.76 -10.28
C ASP A 75 0.23 -9.79 -10.90
N HIS A 76 0.51 -8.47 -10.89
CA HIS A 76 -0.38 -7.41 -11.35
C HIS A 76 -1.76 -7.39 -10.66
N PHE A 77 -1.88 -8.02 -9.48
CA PHE A 77 -3.14 -8.10 -8.75
C PHE A 77 -3.72 -6.72 -8.46
N ALA A 78 -4.99 -6.50 -8.82
CA ALA A 78 -5.75 -5.28 -8.53
C ALA A 78 -5.12 -3.95 -9.02
N GLU A 79 -4.19 -3.99 -9.97
CA GLU A 79 -3.59 -2.78 -10.54
C GLU A 79 -4.63 -1.91 -11.27
N ASP A 80 -5.55 -2.52 -12.02
CA ASP A 80 -6.66 -1.80 -12.67
C ASP A 80 -7.51 -1.02 -11.65
N ARG A 81 -7.70 -1.60 -10.46
CA ARG A 81 -8.45 -0.94 -9.39
C ARG A 81 -7.67 0.25 -8.82
N VAL A 82 -6.36 0.11 -8.65
CA VAL A 82 -5.48 1.21 -8.24
C VAL A 82 -5.52 2.35 -9.26
N LEU A 83 -5.39 2.04 -10.55
CA LEU A 83 -5.42 3.01 -11.65
C LEU A 83 -6.73 3.80 -11.70
N ASN A 84 -7.85 3.13 -11.40
CA ASN A 84 -9.17 3.74 -11.43
C ASN A 84 -9.62 4.29 -10.07
N SER A 85 -8.77 4.24 -9.04
CA SER A 85 -9.15 4.56 -7.66
C SER A 85 -9.83 5.93 -7.50
N ALA A 86 -9.27 6.96 -8.15
CA ALA A 86 -9.83 8.30 -8.14
C ALA A 86 -11.22 8.41 -8.79
N LYS A 87 -11.54 7.55 -9.78
CA LYS A 87 -12.84 7.55 -10.47
C LYS A 87 -13.88 6.73 -9.71
N SER A 88 -13.45 5.63 -9.09
CA SER A 88 -14.32 4.70 -8.37
C SER A 88 -14.64 5.14 -6.94
N GLY A 89 -13.99 6.19 -6.43
CA GLY A 89 -14.09 6.57 -5.02
C GLY A 89 -13.35 5.61 -4.08
N ASP A 90 -12.40 4.83 -4.61
CA ASP A 90 -11.57 3.95 -3.80
C ASP A 90 -10.51 4.78 -3.05
N GLU A 91 -10.26 4.40 -1.81
CA GLU A 91 -9.28 5.04 -0.94
C GLU A 91 -8.02 4.19 -0.87
N VAL A 92 -6.90 4.76 -1.29
CA VAL A 92 -5.60 4.09 -1.22
C VAL A 92 -4.94 4.42 0.12
N HIS A 93 -4.65 3.41 0.92
CA HIS A 93 -4.01 3.52 2.22
C HIS A 93 -2.67 2.81 2.20
N LEU A 94 -1.65 3.47 2.76
CA LEU A 94 -0.29 2.97 2.69
C LEU A 94 0.29 2.64 4.07
N PHE A 95 0.90 1.47 4.15
CA PHE A 95 1.68 0.95 5.25
C PHE A 95 3.11 0.70 4.74
N PHE A 96 4.09 1.42 5.30
CA PHE A 96 5.48 1.39 4.84
C PHE A 96 6.42 0.94 5.94
N ARG A 97 7.43 0.14 5.61
CA ARG A 97 8.53 -0.19 6.53
C ARG A 97 9.87 -0.23 5.81
N GLU A 98 10.93 0.03 6.57
CA GLU A 98 12.30 0.00 6.05
C GLU A 98 12.78 -1.45 5.88
N LEU A 99 12.66 -2.29 6.92
CA LEU A 99 13.16 -3.67 6.94
C LEU A 99 12.02 -4.69 7.08
N HIS A 100 12.24 -5.91 6.57
CA HIS A 100 11.22 -6.96 6.57
C HIS A 100 10.76 -7.40 7.99
N ARG A 101 11.56 -7.16 9.03
CA ARG A 101 11.20 -7.54 10.41
C ARG A 101 10.48 -6.44 11.18
N ASP A 102 10.41 -5.24 10.62
CA ASP A 102 9.79 -4.11 11.28
C ASP A 102 8.27 -4.12 11.14
N ALA A 103 7.62 -3.47 12.10
CA ALA A 103 6.23 -3.07 11.97
C ALA A 103 6.08 -2.02 10.85
N PHE A 104 4.93 -2.00 10.20
CA PHE A 104 4.63 -1.02 9.17
C PHE A 104 4.17 0.29 9.79
N ARG A 105 4.80 1.38 9.41
CA ARG A 105 4.33 2.73 9.68
C ARG A 105 3.15 3.05 8.77
N TYR A 106 2.02 3.44 9.34
CA TYR A 106 0.89 3.93 8.55
C TYR A 106 1.19 5.33 8.02
N CYS A 107 1.21 5.48 6.70
CA CYS A 107 1.52 6.73 6.00
C CYS A 107 0.30 7.59 5.72
N GLY A 108 -0.92 7.09 5.96
CA GLY A 108 -2.15 7.82 5.66
C GLY A 108 -2.80 7.39 4.35
N GLN A 109 -3.84 8.12 3.99
CA GLN A 109 -4.49 8.01 2.69
C GLN A 109 -3.64 8.73 1.63
N MET A 110 -3.51 8.09 0.49
CA MET A 110 -2.68 8.49 -0.62
C MET A 110 -3.52 8.69 -1.87
N ARG A 111 -3.11 9.64 -2.72
CA ARG A 111 -3.68 9.86 -4.04
C ARG A 111 -2.68 9.44 -5.10
N LEU A 112 -3.14 8.65 -6.06
CA LEU A 112 -2.36 8.32 -7.24
C LEU A 112 -2.14 9.58 -8.08
N VAL A 113 -0.88 9.89 -8.39
CA VAL A 113 -0.48 11.07 -9.18
C VAL A 113 0.18 10.71 -10.50
N ASP A 114 0.81 9.54 -10.60
CA ASP A 114 1.37 9.01 -11.84
C ASP A 114 1.37 7.47 -11.79
N ALA A 115 1.30 6.83 -12.96
CA ALA A 115 1.36 5.38 -13.09
C ALA A 115 2.00 4.97 -14.43
N GLN A 116 2.91 4.01 -14.36
CA GLN A 116 3.52 3.38 -15.53
C GLN A 116 3.19 1.89 -15.49
N VAL A 117 2.27 1.48 -16.35
CA VAL A 117 1.80 0.10 -16.40
C VAL A 117 2.72 -0.72 -17.30
N TYR A 118 3.07 -1.91 -16.84
CA TYR A 118 3.87 -2.86 -17.62
C TYR A 118 3.14 -4.20 -17.69
N ALA A 119 3.45 -5.00 -18.72
CA ALA A 119 2.85 -6.33 -18.90
C ALA A 119 3.73 -7.48 -18.39
N THR A 120 5.05 -7.24 -18.25
CA THR A 120 6.06 -8.30 -18.02
C THR A 120 6.88 -8.09 -16.76
N LYS A 121 6.59 -7.02 -16.01
CA LYS A 121 7.27 -6.63 -14.78
C LYS A 121 6.30 -5.80 -13.94
N PRO A 122 6.50 -5.68 -12.62
CA PRO A 122 5.64 -4.86 -11.77
C PRO A 122 5.41 -3.46 -12.35
N SER A 123 4.15 -3.01 -12.36
CA SER A 123 3.83 -1.63 -12.70
C SER A 123 4.42 -0.67 -11.67
N ARG A 124 4.59 0.59 -12.04
CA ARG A 124 5.10 1.62 -11.14
C ARG A 124 4.01 2.62 -10.83
N PHE A 125 3.92 3.00 -9.57
CA PHE A 125 2.93 3.95 -9.10
C PHE A 125 3.62 5.06 -8.32
N ALA A 126 3.18 6.29 -8.55
CA ALA A 126 3.56 7.44 -7.75
C ALA A 126 2.34 7.95 -6.99
N PHE A 127 2.52 8.10 -5.69
CA PHE A 127 1.48 8.50 -4.76
C PHE A 127 1.89 9.75 -4.00
N ARG A 128 0.96 10.67 -3.81
CA ARG A 128 1.14 11.80 -2.90
C ARG A 128 0.21 11.61 -1.71
N ARG A 129 0.64 12.00 -0.51
CA ARG A 129 -0.25 12.03 0.65
C ARG A 129 -1.39 13.01 0.39
N ASN A 130 -2.63 12.66 0.73
CA ASN A 130 -3.70 13.65 0.76
C ASN A 130 -3.37 14.67 1.86
N SER A 131 -3.11 15.91 1.47
CA SER A 131 -3.15 17.04 2.40
C SER A 131 -4.60 17.17 2.84
N GLU A 132 -4.88 16.92 4.12
CA GLU A 132 -6.15 17.33 4.73
C GLU A 132 -6.32 18.85 4.67
#